data_AF-A0A8S8E2N0-F1
#
_entry.id   AF-A0A8S8E2N0-F1
#
_cell.length_a   1.000
_cell.length_b   1.000
_cell.length_c   1.000
_cell.angle_alpha   90.00
_cell.angle_beta   90.00
_cell.angle_gamma   90.00
#
_symmetry.space_group_name_H-M   'P 1'
#
loop_
_entity.id
_entity.type
_entity.pdbx_description
1 polymer ?
#
loop_
_entity_poly.entity_id
_entity_poly.type
_entity_poly.pdbx_seq_one_letter_code
_entity_poly.pdbx_strand_id
1 'polypeptide(L)'
;MNFQVKTLETFNPFESLNHEQANTEQILDFRVIDFKLLCSSVKPAKTKTYERKDFDLFYADDFFVKNYNTIVQKFLIEIYPKKQSFPFTVKLRSNSNLTHLKASINLTENFKYYPNLKFDILQNIYKIMIKQKFLILRLDKNLFDKIDDFILSIQKSPSIKEIELEIAKGVDKIEHKSDEIIYHRDVNEECFDENINYDEGNYCKPIEKNELLFEYIYRILGKEGRNLRGEILHLNPIAFLDNPFIIKDESIYTEELEDRIKYFSANYGFLNKDHSGYSVINNLKLSQIGLKTTGSI
;
A
#
# COMPACT_ATOMS: atom_id res chain seq x y z
N MET A 1 -4.42 -52.71 -2.10
CA MET A 1 -5.82 -52.24 -2.19
C MET A 1 -5.83 -50.99 -3.05
N ASN A 2 -6.75 -50.87 -4.02
CA ASN A 2 -6.92 -49.61 -4.75
C ASN A 2 -7.49 -48.54 -3.81
N PHE A 3 -6.89 -47.36 -3.79
CA PHE A 3 -7.37 -46.25 -2.97
C PHE A 3 -8.75 -45.80 -3.45
N GLN A 4 -9.70 -45.71 -2.53
CA GLN A 4 -11.03 -45.17 -2.80
C GLN A 4 -11.01 -43.66 -2.68
N VAL A 5 -11.59 -42.97 -3.66
CA VAL A 5 -11.71 -41.51 -3.66
C VAL A 5 -12.39 -41.06 -2.36
N LYS A 6 -11.79 -40.08 -1.68
CA LYS A 6 -12.22 -39.63 -0.36
C LYS A 6 -12.43 -38.13 -0.35
N THR A 7 -13.55 -37.68 0.18
CA THR A 7 -13.85 -36.25 0.39
C THR A 7 -13.74 -35.92 1.87
N LEU A 8 -13.06 -34.82 2.21
CA LEU A 8 -12.92 -34.38 3.60
C LEU A 8 -12.76 -32.85 3.71
N GLU A 9 -13.11 -32.31 4.87
CA GLU A 9 -12.83 -30.93 5.22
C GLU A 9 -11.51 -30.81 6.00
N THR A 10 -10.68 -29.81 5.68
CA THR A 10 -9.38 -29.60 6.31
C THR A 10 -8.92 -28.15 6.24
N PHE A 11 -8.11 -27.71 7.20
CA PHE A 11 -7.39 -26.44 7.12
C PHE A 11 -6.09 -26.56 6.32
N ASN A 12 -5.56 -27.78 6.18
CA ASN A 12 -4.30 -28.05 5.51
C ASN A 12 -4.41 -29.24 4.53
N PRO A 13 -4.79 -28.97 3.27
CA PRO A 13 -4.95 -30.01 2.24
C PRO A 13 -3.72 -30.89 2.01
N PHE A 14 -2.51 -30.33 2.10
CA PHE A 14 -1.28 -31.10 1.88
C PHE A 14 -0.98 -32.04 3.03
N GLU A 15 -1.26 -31.65 4.26
CA GLU A 15 -1.11 -32.52 5.42
C GLU A 15 -2.13 -33.66 5.38
N SER A 16 -3.38 -33.36 5.03
CA SER A 16 -4.40 -34.39 4.82
C SER A 16 -4.03 -35.34 3.68
N LEU A 17 -3.47 -34.83 2.57
CA LEU A 17 -2.94 -35.67 1.49
C LEU A 17 -1.82 -36.59 1.99
N ASN A 18 -0.85 -36.06 2.74
CA ASN A 18 0.28 -36.84 3.26
C ASN A 18 -0.19 -37.96 4.21
N HIS A 19 -1.21 -37.69 5.03
CA HIS A 19 -1.79 -38.69 5.92
C HIS A 19 -2.44 -39.84 5.13
N GLU A 20 -3.22 -39.55 4.11
CA GLU A 20 -3.81 -40.59 3.24
C GLU A 20 -2.75 -41.32 2.42
N GLN A 21 -1.72 -40.62 1.94
CA GLN A 21 -0.62 -41.17 1.17
C GLN A 21 0.19 -42.21 1.96
N ALA A 22 0.31 -42.05 3.28
CA ALA A 22 1.01 -43.02 4.14
C ALA A 22 0.32 -44.39 4.20
N ASN A 23 -0.95 -44.47 3.83
CA ASN A 23 -1.76 -45.69 3.89
C ASN A 23 -1.86 -46.42 2.54
N THR A 24 -1.16 -45.97 1.50
CA THR A 24 -1.22 -46.57 0.16
C THR A 24 0.07 -46.37 -0.65
N GLU A 25 0.40 -47.34 -1.48
CA GLU A 25 1.52 -47.24 -2.43
C GLU A 25 1.17 -46.40 -3.67
N GLN A 26 -0.12 -46.14 -3.91
CA GLN A 26 -0.55 -45.32 -5.04
C GLN A 26 -0.21 -43.85 -4.79
N ILE A 27 0.39 -43.17 -5.76
CA ILE A 27 0.61 -41.72 -5.67
C ILE A 27 -0.75 -41.04 -5.68
N LEU A 28 -1.04 -40.26 -4.64
CA LEU A 28 -2.28 -39.52 -4.49
C LEU A 28 -2.12 -38.07 -4.95
N ASP A 29 -3.24 -37.46 -5.26
CA ASP A 29 -3.39 -36.02 -5.49
C ASP A 29 -4.75 -35.59 -4.92
N PHE A 30 -4.98 -34.28 -4.80
CA PHE A 30 -6.28 -33.77 -4.36
C PHE A 30 -6.82 -32.71 -5.32
N ARG A 31 -8.10 -32.41 -5.24
CA ARG A 31 -8.70 -31.21 -5.85
C ARG A 31 -9.50 -30.46 -4.80
N VAL A 32 -9.45 -29.14 -4.88
CA VAL A 32 -10.27 -28.26 -4.06
C VAL A 32 -11.66 -28.21 -4.66
N ILE A 33 -12.65 -28.65 -3.88
CA ILE A 33 -14.07 -28.65 -4.26
C ILE A 33 -14.70 -27.33 -3.84
N ASP A 34 -14.49 -26.93 -2.58
CA ASP A 34 -14.97 -25.67 -2.06
C ASP A 34 -14.12 -25.20 -0.88
N PHE A 35 -14.41 -24.01 -0.36
CA PHE A 35 -13.83 -23.53 0.89
C PHE A 35 -14.78 -22.60 1.63
N LYS A 36 -14.60 -22.53 2.95
CA LYS A 36 -15.26 -21.60 3.87
C LYS A 36 -14.23 -20.69 4.49
N LEU A 37 -14.63 -19.47 4.82
CA LEU A 37 -13.79 -18.53 5.55
C LEU A 37 -14.19 -18.53 7.03
N LEU A 38 -13.23 -18.72 7.91
CA LEU A 38 -13.39 -18.51 9.33
C LEU A 38 -12.70 -17.19 9.67
N CYS A 39 -13.50 -16.20 10.06
CA CYS A 39 -13.01 -14.88 10.38
C CYS A 39 -13.18 -14.59 11.86
N SER A 40 -12.15 -14.01 12.49
CA SER A 40 -12.21 -13.62 13.90
C SER A 40 -11.72 -12.19 14.12
N SER A 41 -12.31 -11.51 15.09
CA SER A 41 -11.84 -10.22 15.60
C SER A 41 -11.74 -10.29 17.11
N VAL A 42 -10.78 -9.55 17.67
CA VAL A 42 -10.48 -9.51 19.10
C VAL A 42 -11.19 -8.34 19.80
N LYS A 43 -11.48 -7.26 19.07
CA LYS A 43 -12.05 -6.01 19.61
C LYS A 43 -13.07 -5.41 18.62
N PRO A 44 -14.38 -5.70 18.75
CA PRO A 44 -15.01 -6.61 19.71
C PRO A 44 -14.70 -8.08 19.39
N ALA A 45 -14.76 -8.94 20.40
CA ALA A 45 -14.64 -10.38 20.20
C ALA A 45 -15.80 -10.89 19.34
N LYS A 46 -15.51 -11.30 18.10
CA LYS A 46 -16.50 -11.89 17.19
C LYS A 46 -15.85 -12.94 16.31
N THR A 47 -16.58 -14.01 16.06
CA THR A 47 -16.22 -15.03 15.08
C THR A 47 -17.38 -15.20 14.11
N LYS A 48 -17.08 -15.39 12.84
CA LYS A 48 -18.10 -15.67 11.83
C LYS A 48 -17.52 -16.56 10.74
N THR A 49 -18.33 -17.52 10.31
CA THR A 49 -18.04 -18.34 9.13
C THR A 49 -18.77 -17.76 7.94
N TYR A 50 -18.08 -17.63 6.81
CA TYR A 50 -18.64 -17.21 5.54
C TYR A 50 -18.54 -18.35 4.53
N GLU A 51 -19.59 -18.50 3.74
CA GLU A 51 -19.64 -19.46 2.64
C GLU A 51 -19.55 -18.72 1.30
N ARG A 52 -19.41 -19.47 0.21
CA ARG A 52 -19.19 -18.93 -1.14
C ARG A 52 -20.14 -17.80 -1.54
N LYS A 53 -21.42 -17.92 -1.17
CA LYS A 53 -22.46 -16.91 -1.45
C LYS A 53 -22.19 -15.53 -0.84
N ASP A 54 -21.35 -15.47 0.20
CA ASP A 54 -21.06 -14.24 0.94
C ASP A 54 -19.69 -13.64 0.55
N PHE A 55 -18.93 -14.28 -0.35
CA PHE A 55 -17.55 -13.88 -0.66
C PHE A 55 -17.45 -12.52 -1.35
N ASP A 56 -18.51 -12.07 -2.02
CA ASP A 56 -18.56 -10.75 -2.65
C ASP A 56 -18.34 -9.60 -1.65
N LEU A 57 -18.69 -9.80 -0.37
CA LEU A 57 -18.43 -8.84 0.69
C LEU A 57 -16.93 -8.53 0.83
N PHE A 58 -16.06 -9.51 0.60
CA PHE A 58 -14.61 -9.37 0.76
C PHE A 58 -13.93 -8.70 -0.44
N TYR A 59 -14.67 -8.37 -1.51
CA TYR A 59 -14.15 -7.54 -2.60
C TYR A 59 -14.24 -6.04 -2.29
N ALA A 60 -15.00 -5.64 -1.26
CA ALA A 60 -14.93 -4.29 -0.72
C ALA A 60 -13.69 -4.17 0.19
N ASP A 61 -12.78 -3.26 -0.16
CA ASP A 61 -11.48 -3.12 0.51
C ASP A 61 -11.63 -2.85 2.01
N ASP A 62 -12.53 -1.95 2.39
CA ASP A 62 -12.82 -1.64 3.79
C ASP A 62 -13.31 -2.87 4.57
N PHE A 63 -14.16 -3.69 3.95
CA PHE A 63 -14.65 -4.91 4.59
C PHE A 63 -13.53 -5.91 4.79
N PHE A 64 -12.69 -6.12 3.76
CA PHE A 64 -11.59 -7.07 3.80
C PHE A 64 -10.53 -6.68 4.84
N VAL A 65 -10.22 -5.39 4.97
CA VAL A 65 -9.17 -4.88 5.86
C VAL A 65 -9.66 -4.73 7.30
N LYS A 66 -10.79 -4.07 7.53
CA LYS A 66 -11.16 -3.54 8.86
C LYS A 66 -11.99 -4.48 9.72
N ASN A 67 -12.76 -5.40 9.11
CA ASN A 67 -13.80 -6.10 9.86
C ASN A 67 -13.32 -7.23 10.76
N TYR A 68 -12.19 -7.86 10.45
CA TYR A 68 -11.70 -9.04 11.16
C TYR A 68 -10.20 -8.97 11.30
N ASN A 69 -9.64 -9.39 12.43
CA ASN A 69 -8.19 -9.44 12.62
C ASN A 69 -7.56 -10.63 11.89
N THR A 70 -8.29 -11.75 11.76
CA THR A 70 -7.81 -12.95 11.05
C THR A 70 -8.84 -13.47 10.06
N ILE A 71 -8.35 -14.06 8.97
CA ILE A 71 -9.14 -14.76 7.95
C ILE A 71 -8.42 -16.08 7.65
N VAL A 72 -9.08 -17.20 7.91
CA VAL A 72 -8.56 -18.55 7.67
C VAL A 72 -9.48 -19.30 6.72
N GLN A 73 -8.93 -20.13 5.85
CA GLN A 73 -9.71 -20.95 4.91
C GLN A 73 -9.78 -22.39 5.38
N LYS A 74 -11.00 -22.93 5.48
CA LYS A 74 -11.25 -24.37 5.64
C LYS A 74 -11.69 -24.91 4.29
N PHE A 75 -10.94 -25.86 3.75
CA PHE A 75 -11.15 -26.41 2.42
C PHE A 75 -11.97 -27.70 2.51
N LEU A 76 -12.88 -27.87 1.57
CA LEU A 76 -13.44 -29.15 1.19
C LEU A 76 -12.61 -29.69 0.01
N ILE A 77 -11.92 -30.80 0.22
CA ILE A 77 -11.08 -31.42 -0.80
C ILE A 77 -11.53 -32.83 -1.13
N GLU A 78 -11.24 -33.26 -2.35
CA GLU A 78 -11.38 -34.64 -2.77
C GLU A 78 -10.00 -35.20 -3.13
N ILE A 79 -9.60 -36.29 -2.47
CA ILE A 79 -8.33 -36.99 -2.65
C ILE A 79 -8.56 -38.18 -3.58
N TYR A 80 -7.70 -38.35 -4.58
CA TYR A 80 -7.80 -39.37 -5.63
C TYR A 80 -6.43 -39.90 -6.07
N PRO A 81 -6.35 -41.11 -6.65
CA PRO A 81 -5.12 -41.62 -7.26
C PRO A 81 -4.68 -40.76 -8.44
N LYS A 82 -3.44 -40.30 -8.44
CA LYS A 82 -2.88 -39.44 -9.50
C LYS A 82 -2.79 -40.20 -10.82
N LYS A 83 -3.47 -39.71 -11.85
CA LYS A 83 -3.58 -40.41 -13.16
C LYS A 83 -2.52 -39.98 -14.18
N GLN A 84 -2.07 -38.72 -14.17
CA GLN A 84 -1.12 -38.22 -15.17
C GLN A 84 -0.38 -36.95 -14.70
N SER A 85 0.73 -36.64 -15.37
CA SER A 85 1.36 -35.32 -15.29
C SER A 85 0.60 -34.34 -16.18
N PHE A 86 0.58 -33.06 -15.79
CA PHE A 86 -0.04 -32.01 -16.57
C PHE A 86 0.89 -31.56 -17.71
N PRO A 87 0.40 -31.31 -18.93
CA PRO A 87 1.20 -30.81 -20.05
C PRO A 87 1.42 -29.28 -19.96
N PHE A 88 1.49 -28.75 -18.74
CA PHE A 88 1.72 -27.34 -18.45
C PHE A 88 2.37 -27.20 -17.08
N THR A 89 2.95 -26.03 -16.85
CA THR A 89 3.49 -25.61 -15.55
C THR A 89 2.88 -24.28 -15.16
N VAL A 90 2.65 -24.09 -13.86
CA VAL A 90 2.16 -22.84 -13.28
C VAL A 90 3.19 -22.35 -12.27
N LYS A 91 3.56 -21.08 -12.36
CA LYS A 91 4.40 -20.40 -11.36
C LYS A 91 3.66 -19.17 -10.85
N LEU A 92 3.69 -18.96 -9.54
CA LEU A 92 3.10 -17.76 -8.93
C LEU A 92 4.20 -16.78 -8.52
N ARG A 93 3.97 -15.48 -8.78
CA ARG A 93 4.84 -14.38 -8.38
C ARG A 93 4.03 -13.30 -7.68
N SER A 94 4.55 -12.76 -6.59
CA SER A 94 3.93 -11.67 -5.84
C SER A 94 4.81 -10.44 -5.79
N ASN A 95 4.22 -9.27 -5.54
CA ASN A 95 4.97 -8.09 -5.13
C ASN A 95 5.51 -8.24 -3.68
N SER A 96 6.35 -7.30 -3.23
CA SER A 96 6.97 -7.30 -1.90
C SER A 96 5.94 -7.34 -0.77
N ASN A 97 4.83 -6.61 -0.91
CA ASN A 97 3.77 -6.52 0.09
C ASN A 97 2.78 -7.69 0.03
N LEU A 98 2.95 -8.64 -0.91
CA LEU A 98 2.07 -9.79 -1.10
C LEU A 98 0.59 -9.41 -1.39
N THR A 99 0.35 -8.22 -1.91
CA THR A 99 -0.98 -7.68 -2.25
C THR A 99 -1.36 -7.96 -3.70
N HIS A 100 -0.41 -8.26 -4.57
CA HIS A 100 -0.67 -8.66 -5.95
C HIS A 100 -0.08 -10.04 -6.21
N LEU A 101 -0.84 -10.89 -6.90
CA LEU A 101 -0.41 -12.22 -7.27
C LEU A 101 -0.64 -12.45 -8.75
N LYS A 102 0.42 -12.85 -9.44
CA LYS A 102 0.42 -13.20 -10.85
C LYS A 102 0.72 -14.67 -11.04
N ALA A 103 0.07 -15.30 -12.02
CA ALA A 103 0.37 -16.64 -12.49
C ALA A 103 1.00 -16.60 -13.88
N SER A 104 2.15 -17.25 -14.03
CA SER A 104 2.75 -17.55 -15.32
C SER A 104 2.42 -19.00 -15.68
N ILE A 105 1.64 -19.20 -16.74
CA ILE A 105 1.21 -20.51 -17.23
C ILE A 105 2.00 -20.83 -18.49
N ASN A 106 2.73 -21.94 -18.48
CA ASN A 106 3.61 -22.36 -19.57
C ASN A 106 3.22 -23.77 -20.05
N LEU A 107 2.86 -23.92 -21.31
CA LEU A 107 2.56 -25.21 -21.94
C LEU A 107 3.84 -25.94 -22.33
N THR A 108 3.83 -27.26 -22.26
CA THR A 108 4.96 -28.08 -22.72
C THR A 108 5.03 -28.11 -24.25
N GLU A 109 6.19 -28.47 -24.81
CA GLU A 109 6.37 -28.47 -26.27
C GLU A 109 5.41 -29.41 -26.99
N ASN A 110 5.08 -30.55 -26.38
CA ASN A 110 4.20 -31.59 -26.91
C ASN A 110 2.74 -31.44 -26.45
N PHE A 111 2.35 -30.23 -26.04
CA PHE A 111 1.01 -29.96 -25.55
C PHE A 111 -0.06 -30.30 -26.60
N LYS A 112 -1.10 -31.02 -26.15
CA LYS A 112 -2.33 -31.26 -26.90
C LYS A 112 -3.50 -30.79 -26.06
N TYR A 113 -4.40 -30.03 -26.68
CA TYR A 113 -5.62 -29.58 -26.00
C TYR A 113 -6.45 -30.78 -25.52
N TYR A 114 -7.05 -30.62 -24.34
CA TYR A 114 -8.00 -31.57 -23.80
C TYR A 114 -9.11 -30.82 -23.01
N PRO A 115 -10.33 -31.38 -22.91
CA PRO A 115 -11.49 -30.65 -22.40
C PRO A 115 -11.34 -30.10 -20.96
N ASN A 116 -10.63 -30.82 -20.08
CA ASN A 116 -10.50 -30.45 -18.67
C ASN A 116 -9.37 -29.45 -18.38
N LEU A 117 -8.70 -28.91 -19.39
CA LEU A 117 -7.52 -28.05 -19.22
C LEU A 117 -7.76 -26.84 -18.31
N LYS A 118 -8.88 -26.13 -18.49
CA LYS A 118 -9.25 -24.98 -17.65
C LYS A 118 -9.29 -25.36 -16.18
N PHE A 119 -10.00 -26.46 -15.88
CA PHE A 119 -10.16 -26.96 -14.52
C PHE A 119 -8.81 -27.34 -13.93
N ASP A 120 -7.97 -28.05 -14.67
CA ASP A 120 -6.65 -28.46 -14.20
C ASP A 120 -5.71 -27.27 -13.95
N ILE A 121 -5.73 -26.25 -14.80
CA ILE A 121 -4.99 -25.00 -14.59
C ILE A 121 -5.42 -24.34 -13.27
N LEU A 122 -6.74 -24.19 -13.07
CA LEU A 122 -7.30 -23.59 -11.84
C LEU A 122 -6.92 -24.41 -10.59
N GLN A 123 -7.04 -25.73 -10.64
CA GLN A 123 -6.65 -26.60 -9.53
C GLN A 123 -5.16 -26.49 -9.23
N ASN A 124 -4.31 -26.35 -10.25
CA ASN A 124 -2.88 -26.15 -10.06
C ASN A 124 -2.59 -24.80 -9.39
N ILE A 125 -3.24 -23.72 -9.84
CA ILE A 125 -3.18 -22.40 -9.20
C ILE A 125 -3.59 -22.50 -7.73
N TYR A 126 -4.73 -23.10 -7.42
CA TYR A 126 -5.21 -23.27 -6.05
C TYR A 126 -4.24 -24.04 -5.16
N LYS A 127 -3.68 -25.15 -5.67
CA LYS A 127 -2.67 -25.93 -4.95
C LYS A 127 -1.43 -25.10 -4.63
N ILE A 128 -0.94 -24.32 -5.59
CA ILE A 128 0.23 -23.46 -5.36
C ILE A 128 -0.10 -22.35 -4.35
N MET A 129 -1.28 -21.73 -4.46
CA MET A 129 -1.76 -20.72 -3.50
C MET A 129 -1.82 -21.30 -2.08
N ILE A 130 -2.46 -22.46 -1.90
CA ILE A 130 -2.55 -23.16 -0.60
C ILE A 130 -1.15 -23.46 -0.06
N LYS A 131 -0.26 -24.01 -0.90
CA LYS A 131 1.11 -24.36 -0.51
C LYS A 131 1.91 -23.14 -0.06
N GLN A 132 1.67 -21.98 -0.69
CA GLN A 132 2.32 -20.70 -0.37
C GLN A 132 1.53 -19.87 0.66
N LYS A 133 0.47 -20.44 1.25
CA LYS A 133 -0.42 -19.83 2.26
C LYS A 133 -1.19 -18.59 1.77
N PHE A 134 -1.39 -18.45 0.46
CA PHE A 134 -2.27 -17.43 -0.09
C PHE A 134 -3.74 -17.84 0.05
N LEU A 135 -4.59 -16.85 0.32
CA LEU A 135 -6.04 -16.97 0.30
C LEU A 135 -6.51 -17.18 -1.13
N ILE A 136 -7.39 -18.15 -1.38
CA ILE A 136 -8.13 -18.33 -2.64
C ILE A 136 -9.27 -17.28 -2.73
N LEU A 137 -9.50 -16.53 -1.66
CA LEU A 137 -10.33 -15.33 -1.67
C LEU A 137 -9.73 -14.21 -2.53
N ARG A 138 -10.58 -13.34 -3.07
CA ARG A 138 -10.19 -12.17 -3.90
C ARG A 138 -9.38 -12.54 -5.15
N LEU A 139 -9.73 -13.65 -5.79
CA LEU A 139 -9.28 -13.89 -7.16
C LEU A 139 -9.78 -12.77 -8.07
N ASP A 140 -9.06 -12.50 -9.16
CA ASP A 140 -9.54 -11.60 -10.19
C ASP A 140 -10.90 -12.12 -10.70
N LYS A 141 -11.92 -11.24 -10.71
CA LYS A 141 -13.28 -11.60 -11.14
C LYS A 141 -13.32 -12.10 -12.59
N ASN A 142 -12.38 -11.64 -13.41
CA ASN A 142 -12.24 -12.00 -14.82
C ASN A 142 -11.22 -13.14 -15.02
N LEU A 143 -10.70 -13.77 -13.95
CA LEU A 143 -9.69 -14.83 -14.07
C LEU A 143 -10.18 -15.99 -14.94
N PHE A 144 -11.44 -16.40 -14.76
CA PHE A 144 -12.02 -17.52 -15.50
C PHE A 144 -12.10 -17.23 -17.00
N ASP A 145 -12.50 -16.01 -17.36
CA ASP A 145 -12.61 -15.54 -18.74
C ASP A 145 -11.22 -15.39 -19.36
N LYS A 146 -10.25 -14.83 -18.63
CA LYS A 146 -8.85 -14.73 -19.08
C LYS A 146 -8.23 -16.10 -19.38
N ILE A 147 -8.58 -17.14 -18.61
CA ILE A 147 -8.13 -18.51 -18.89
C ILE A 147 -8.85 -19.08 -20.12
N ASP A 148 -10.15 -18.80 -20.30
CA ASP A 148 -10.86 -19.20 -21.51
C ASP A 148 -10.26 -18.57 -22.76
N ASP A 149 -9.99 -17.26 -22.72
CA ASP A 149 -9.35 -16.52 -23.81
C ASP A 149 -7.97 -17.07 -24.14
N PHE A 150 -7.19 -17.45 -23.13
CA PHE A 150 -5.91 -18.11 -23.33
C PHE A 150 -6.07 -19.46 -24.03
N ILE A 151 -7.00 -20.30 -23.58
CA ILE A 151 -7.29 -21.61 -24.18
C ILE A 151 -7.73 -21.46 -25.64
N LEU A 152 -8.62 -20.51 -25.93
CA LEU A 152 -9.05 -20.19 -27.29
C LEU A 152 -7.89 -19.71 -28.17
N SER A 153 -6.99 -18.90 -27.60
CA SER A 153 -5.81 -18.39 -28.31
C SER A 153 -4.86 -19.53 -28.71
N ILE A 154 -4.64 -20.50 -27.84
CA ILE A 154 -3.83 -21.69 -28.12
C ILE A 154 -4.45 -22.54 -29.23
N GLN A 155 -5.78 -22.70 -29.23
CA GLN A 155 -6.49 -23.45 -30.27
C GLN A 155 -6.40 -22.78 -31.65
N LYS A 156 -6.42 -21.43 -31.69
CA LYS A 156 -6.29 -20.65 -32.93
C LYS A 156 -4.85 -20.57 -33.42
N SER A 157 -3.90 -20.42 -32.51
CA SER A 157 -2.47 -20.24 -32.82
C SER A 157 -1.60 -21.10 -31.88
N PRO A 158 -1.21 -22.31 -32.32
CA PRO A 158 -0.39 -23.23 -31.52
C PRO A 158 1.00 -22.71 -31.13
N SER A 159 1.43 -21.56 -31.67
CA SER A 159 2.66 -20.88 -31.28
C SER A 159 2.59 -20.22 -29.89
N ILE A 160 1.39 -19.92 -29.40
CA ILE A 160 1.18 -19.33 -28.07
C ILE A 160 1.33 -20.45 -27.04
N LYS A 161 2.39 -20.37 -26.23
CA LYS A 161 2.69 -21.38 -25.20
C LYS A 161 2.79 -20.80 -23.78
N GLU A 162 2.75 -19.48 -23.63
CA GLU A 162 2.87 -18.83 -22.34
C GLU A 162 1.86 -17.70 -22.19
N ILE A 163 1.37 -17.49 -20.98
CA ILE A 163 0.64 -16.30 -20.56
C ILE A 163 1.00 -15.93 -19.13
N GLU A 164 1.06 -14.63 -18.84
CA GLU A 164 1.06 -14.10 -17.48
C GLU A 164 -0.29 -13.43 -17.20
N LEU A 165 -0.91 -13.82 -16.08
CA LEU A 165 -2.19 -13.29 -15.63
C LEU A 165 -2.06 -12.75 -14.21
N GLU A 166 -2.65 -11.58 -13.94
CA GLU A 166 -2.96 -11.21 -12.56
C GLU A 166 -4.13 -12.06 -12.08
N ILE A 167 -3.94 -12.79 -10.97
CA ILE A 167 -4.89 -13.81 -10.49
C ILE A 167 -5.57 -13.44 -9.18
N ALA A 168 -4.99 -12.57 -8.37
CA ALA A 168 -5.58 -12.12 -7.12
C ALA A 168 -5.03 -10.77 -6.68
N LYS A 169 -5.86 -10.01 -5.97
CA LYS A 169 -5.52 -8.67 -5.45
C LYS A 169 -6.02 -8.47 -4.03
N GLY A 170 -5.11 -8.08 -3.14
CA GLY A 170 -5.36 -7.60 -1.77
C GLY A 170 -5.53 -6.09 -1.74
N VAL A 171 -5.19 -5.46 -0.62
CA VAL A 171 -5.26 -4.01 -0.43
C VAL A 171 -3.90 -3.49 -0.02
N ASP A 172 -3.31 -2.62 -0.83
CA ASP A 172 -2.08 -1.93 -0.47
C ASP A 172 -2.33 -0.95 0.67
N LYS A 173 -1.33 -0.81 1.55
CA LYS A 173 -1.34 0.30 2.51
C LYS A 173 -0.96 1.60 1.81
N ILE A 174 -1.56 2.68 2.25
CA ILE A 174 -1.19 4.04 1.88
C ILE A 174 -0.45 4.60 3.09
N GLU A 175 0.84 4.89 2.96
CA GLU A 175 1.64 5.42 4.07
C GLU A 175 1.17 6.81 4.49
N HIS A 176 1.48 7.18 5.73
CA HIS A 176 1.33 8.56 6.15
C HIS A 176 2.25 9.47 5.33
N LYS A 177 1.78 10.68 5.05
CA LYS A 177 2.63 11.79 4.61
C LYS A 177 2.75 12.78 5.76
N SER A 178 3.97 13.04 6.22
CA SER A 178 4.22 14.07 7.24
C SER A 178 3.71 15.42 6.74
N ASP A 179 3.32 16.28 7.68
CA ASP A 179 3.26 17.70 7.38
C ASP A 179 4.66 18.23 7.09
N GLU A 180 4.71 19.29 6.29
CA GLU A 180 5.94 19.94 5.87
C GLU A 180 5.80 21.45 6.10
N ILE A 181 6.88 22.03 6.61
CA ILE A 181 6.98 23.46 6.85
C ILE A 181 8.04 24.00 5.90
N ILE A 182 7.66 24.94 5.04
CA ILE A 182 8.57 25.60 4.10
C ILE A 182 8.73 27.05 4.53
N TYR A 183 9.97 27.45 4.76
CA TYR A 183 10.35 28.84 4.95
C TYR A 183 10.90 29.37 3.62
N HIS A 184 10.19 30.31 3.00
CA HIS A 184 10.69 31.04 1.84
C HIS A 184 11.52 32.26 2.25
N ARG A 185 11.34 32.71 3.50
CA ARG A 185 12.16 33.70 4.18
C ARG A 185 12.53 33.21 5.57
N ASP A 186 13.82 33.31 5.91
CA ASP A 186 14.29 33.07 7.27
C ASP A 186 14.31 34.40 8.05
N VAL A 187 13.92 34.36 9.32
CA VAL A 187 14.04 35.49 10.24
C VAL A 187 15.51 35.73 10.61
N ASN A 188 16.36 34.70 10.49
CA ASN A 188 17.78 34.72 10.82
C ASN A 188 18.69 34.74 9.57
N GLU A 189 18.16 35.01 8.37
CA GLU A 189 18.97 35.13 7.16
C GLU A 189 20.15 36.08 7.44
N GLU A 190 21.39 35.56 7.46
CA GLU A 190 22.56 36.38 7.78
C GLU A 190 22.73 37.41 6.66
N CYS A 191 22.59 38.69 6.99
CA CYS A 191 22.83 39.75 6.03
C CYS A 191 24.38 39.90 5.82
N PHE A 192 24.97 39.06 4.96
CA PHE A 192 26.37 39.17 4.52
C PHE A 192 26.44 39.35 3.01
N ASP A 193 26.94 40.52 2.59
CA ASP A 193 27.57 40.69 1.29
C ASP A 193 29.02 41.15 1.55
N GLU A 194 30.00 40.33 1.18
CA GLU A 194 31.43 40.62 1.39
C GLU A 194 31.94 41.76 0.49
N ASN A 195 31.11 42.33 -0.39
CA ASN A 195 31.52 43.32 -1.39
C ASN A 195 30.94 44.73 -1.23
N ILE A 196 30.35 45.09 -0.08
CA ILE A 196 29.68 46.41 0.06
C ILE A 196 30.42 47.31 1.07
N ASN A 197 30.66 48.56 0.65
CA ASN A 197 31.31 49.62 1.42
C ASN A 197 30.61 49.84 2.77
N TYR A 198 31.42 50.12 3.80
CA TYR A 198 31.04 50.39 5.20
C TYR A 198 29.93 51.44 5.47
N ASP A 199 29.40 52.12 4.44
CA ASP A 199 28.33 53.14 4.53
C ASP A 199 26.91 52.58 4.30
N GLU A 200 26.76 51.35 3.79
CA GLU A 200 25.46 50.68 3.66
C GLU A 200 25.41 49.55 4.70
N GLY A 201 24.72 49.79 5.82
CA GLY A 201 24.58 48.79 6.88
C GLY A 201 24.07 47.45 6.36
N ASN A 202 24.48 46.35 6.99
CA ASN A 202 23.97 45.01 6.72
C ASN A 202 22.46 44.96 7.00
N TYR A 203 21.64 45.35 6.02
CA TYR A 203 20.19 45.26 6.10
C TYR A 203 19.76 43.94 5.51
N CYS A 204 19.02 43.17 6.30
CA CYS A 204 18.41 41.94 5.81
C CYS A 204 17.42 42.28 4.70
N LYS A 205 17.31 41.42 3.68
CA LYS A 205 16.59 41.75 2.46
C LYS A 205 15.13 42.09 2.79
N PRO A 206 14.62 43.26 2.36
CA PRO A 206 13.23 43.60 2.59
C PRO A 206 12.31 42.65 1.83
N ILE A 207 11.17 42.39 2.43
CA ILE A 207 10.07 41.61 1.88
C ILE A 207 9.17 42.54 1.07
N GLU A 208 8.83 42.11 -0.14
CA GLU A 208 7.87 42.80 -0.98
C GLU A 208 6.42 42.49 -0.59
N LYS A 209 5.52 43.40 -0.96
CA LYS A 209 4.09 43.13 -0.83
C LYS A 209 3.69 41.93 -1.70
N ASN A 210 2.83 41.06 -1.15
CA ASN A 210 2.39 39.78 -1.73
C ASN A 210 3.51 38.74 -1.91
N GLU A 211 4.65 38.94 -1.28
CA GLU A 211 5.71 37.95 -1.27
C GLU A 211 5.32 36.77 -0.36
N LEU A 212 5.58 35.55 -0.84
CA LEU A 212 5.33 34.32 -0.08
C LEU A 212 6.40 34.14 0.99
N LEU A 213 5.97 34.01 2.24
CA LEU A 213 6.85 33.93 3.40
C LEU A 213 7.01 32.49 3.88
N PHE A 214 5.88 31.79 4.01
CA PHE A 214 5.82 30.44 4.55
C PHE A 214 4.79 29.59 3.83
N GLU A 215 5.00 28.28 3.85
CA GLU A 215 3.97 27.29 3.56
C GLU A 215 3.89 26.26 4.68
N TYR A 216 2.67 25.88 5.04
CA TYR A 216 2.40 24.70 5.87
C TYR A 216 1.61 23.70 5.03
N ILE A 217 2.27 22.62 4.61
CA ILE A 217 1.65 21.55 3.82
C ILE A 217 1.00 20.55 4.77
N TYR A 218 -0.27 20.26 4.52
CA TYR A 218 -1.07 19.37 5.36
C TYR A 218 -0.56 17.93 5.33
N ARG A 219 -0.59 17.30 6.51
CA ARG A 219 -0.36 15.87 6.67
C ARG A 219 -1.43 15.06 5.95
N ILE A 220 -1.07 13.88 5.46
CA ILE A 220 -2.02 12.91 4.93
C ILE A 220 -2.02 11.69 5.84
N LEU A 221 -3.18 11.37 6.41
CA LEU A 221 -3.35 10.15 7.17
C LEU A 221 -3.37 8.96 6.21
N GLY A 222 -2.47 8.01 6.46
CA GLY A 222 -2.40 6.76 5.73
C GLY A 222 -3.64 5.88 5.95
N LYS A 223 -3.71 4.81 5.17
CA LYS A 223 -4.72 3.76 5.30
C LYS A 223 -4.04 2.41 5.36
N GLU A 224 -4.39 1.61 6.37
CA GLU A 224 -3.91 0.23 6.47
C GLU A 224 -4.35 -0.59 5.25
N GLY A 225 -3.52 -1.57 4.89
CA GLY A 225 -3.80 -2.55 3.86
C GLY A 225 -4.00 -3.95 4.43
N ARG A 226 -4.23 -4.92 3.55
CA ARG A 226 -4.21 -6.35 3.88
C ARG A 226 -3.70 -7.14 2.71
N ASN A 227 -2.73 -8.01 2.97
CA ASN A 227 -2.14 -8.84 1.94
C ASN A 227 -2.97 -10.10 1.63
N LEU A 228 -2.58 -10.82 0.58
CA LEU A 228 -3.27 -12.04 0.14
C LEU A 228 -3.01 -13.26 1.05
N ARG A 229 -2.22 -13.13 2.12
CA ARG A 229 -2.12 -14.13 3.20
C ARG A 229 -3.08 -13.85 4.36
N GLY A 230 -3.80 -12.71 4.31
CA GLY A 230 -4.72 -12.27 5.36
C GLY A 230 -4.07 -11.42 6.46
N GLU A 231 -2.80 -11.03 6.29
CA GLU A 231 -2.08 -10.21 7.27
C GLU A 231 -2.36 -8.73 7.03
N ILE A 232 -2.58 -7.97 8.11
CA ILE A 232 -2.79 -6.52 8.04
C ILE A 232 -1.44 -5.85 7.75
N LEU A 233 -1.43 -4.97 6.75
CA LEU A 233 -0.30 -4.09 6.46
C LEU A 233 -0.46 -2.83 7.30
N HIS A 234 0.09 -2.90 8.52
CA HIS A 234 0.06 -1.77 9.45
C HIS A 234 0.88 -0.58 8.94
N LEU A 235 0.41 0.61 9.32
CA LEU A 235 1.12 1.85 9.06
C LEU A 235 2.23 2.03 10.10
N ASN A 236 3.34 2.61 9.67
CA ASN A 236 4.37 3.02 10.61
C ASN A 236 3.90 4.26 11.37
N PRO A 237 4.13 4.35 12.69
CA PRO A 237 3.84 5.57 13.42
C PRO A 237 4.70 6.71 12.87
N ILE A 238 4.10 7.89 12.75
CA ILE A 238 4.79 9.11 12.35
C ILE A 238 4.44 10.23 13.34
N ALA A 239 5.43 11.07 13.65
CA ALA A 239 5.19 12.30 14.40
C ALA A 239 4.84 13.42 13.40
N PHE A 240 3.87 14.24 13.76
CA PHE A 240 3.51 15.42 12.99
C PHE A 240 4.04 16.66 13.70
N LEU A 241 4.44 17.66 12.92
CA LEU A 241 5.03 18.90 13.41
C LEU A 241 3.98 19.88 13.96
N ASP A 242 2.72 19.75 13.50
CA ASP A 242 1.65 20.74 13.67
C ASP A 242 2.02 22.09 13.04
N ASN A 243 1.03 22.94 12.77
CA ASN A 243 1.31 24.24 12.14
C ASN A 243 1.98 25.18 13.16
N PRO A 244 3.23 25.64 12.93
CA PRO A 244 3.94 26.48 13.88
C PRO A 244 3.65 27.98 13.69
N PHE A 245 2.96 28.37 12.63
CA PHE A 245 2.81 29.78 12.23
C PHE A 245 1.65 30.44 12.97
N ILE A 246 2.00 31.22 13.99
CA ILE A 246 1.09 32.16 14.65
C ILE A 246 1.31 33.53 14.01
N ILE A 247 0.27 34.10 13.40
CA ILE A 247 0.32 35.43 12.79
C ILE A 247 -0.15 36.46 13.80
N LYS A 248 0.68 37.48 14.03
CA LYS A 248 0.49 38.47 15.08
C LYS A 248 -0.54 39.53 14.72
N ASP A 249 -0.57 39.95 13.46
CA ASP A 249 -1.36 41.07 12.97
C ASP A 249 -1.61 40.96 11.44
N GLU A 250 -2.30 41.94 10.87
CA GLU A 250 -2.70 41.97 9.45
C GLU A 250 -1.53 42.23 8.47
N SER A 251 -0.29 42.35 8.96
CA SER A 251 0.89 42.49 8.08
C SER A 251 1.20 41.24 7.27
N ILE A 252 0.62 40.09 7.63
CA ILE A 252 0.69 38.82 6.90
C ILE A 252 -0.74 38.30 6.70
N TYR A 253 -1.11 37.96 5.47
CA TYR A 253 -2.40 37.33 5.15
C TYR A 253 -2.19 35.89 4.68
N THR A 254 -3.24 35.06 4.78
CA THR A 254 -3.20 33.65 4.40
C THR A 254 -4.03 33.32 3.17
N GLU A 255 -3.60 32.30 2.44
CA GLU A 255 -4.38 31.64 1.40
C GLU A 255 -4.48 30.14 1.74
N GLU A 256 -5.71 29.68 1.97
CA GLU A 256 -6.03 28.30 2.31
C GLU A 256 -6.30 27.49 1.03
N LEU A 257 -5.54 26.42 0.83
CA LEU A 257 -5.70 25.47 -0.27
C LEU A 257 -6.08 24.09 0.28
N GLU A 258 -6.46 23.17 -0.61
CA GLU A 258 -6.84 21.80 -0.21
C GLU A 258 -5.69 21.06 0.50
N ASP A 259 -4.44 21.31 0.11
CA ASP A 259 -3.27 20.57 0.60
C ASP A 259 -2.32 21.40 1.48
N ARG A 260 -2.56 22.71 1.66
CA ARG A 260 -1.65 23.60 2.39
C ARG A 260 -2.26 24.96 2.76
N ILE A 261 -1.54 25.66 3.62
CA ILE A 261 -1.72 27.09 3.91
C ILE A 261 -0.50 27.85 3.37
N LYS A 262 -0.74 28.95 2.67
CA LYS A 262 0.31 29.88 2.26
C LYS A 262 0.20 31.19 3.03
N TYR A 263 1.33 31.75 3.43
CA TYR A 263 1.42 33.00 4.20
C TYR A 263 2.13 34.06 3.37
N PHE A 264 1.47 35.17 3.10
CA PHE A 264 1.97 36.24 2.25
C PHE A 264 2.10 37.55 3.01
N SER A 265 3.09 38.36 2.65
CA SER A 265 3.20 39.70 3.19
C SER A 265 2.09 40.62 2.65
N ALA A 266 1.37 41.30 3.53
CA ALA A 266 0.42 42.34 3.13
C ALA A 266 1.13 43.65 2.74
N ASN A 267 2.34 43.86 3.24
CA ASN A 267 3.08 45.12 3.17
C ASN A 267 4.55 44.93 2.79
N TYR A 268 5.20 45.98 2.30
CA TYR A 268 6.66 46.00 2.18
C TYR A 268 7.29 46.21 3.55
N GLY A 269 8.31 45.44 3.94
CA GLY A 269 9.00 45.60 5.24
C GLY A 269 10.00 44.49 5.57
N PHE A 270 10.24 44.22 6.86
CA PHE A 270 11.16 43.17 7.33
C PHE A 270 10.40 42.12 8.15
N LEU A 271 10.72 40.84 7.94
CA LEU A 271 10.13 39.74 8.72
C LEU A 271 10.60 39.82 10.16
N ASN A 272 9.67 39.76 11.09
CA ASN A 272 9.95 39.75 12.52
C ASN A 272 9.15 38.64 13.21
N LYS A 273 9.77 37.97 14.17
CA LYS A 273 9.15 36.96 15.03
C LYS A 273 9.39 37.31 16.48
N ASP A 274 8.32 37.46 17.24
CA ASP A 274 8.38 37.62 18.70
C ASP A 274 7.50 36.57 19.41
N HIS A 275 7.29 36.73 20.72
CA HIS A 275 6.49 35.81 21.52
C HIS A 275 5.02 35.72 21.11
N SER A 276 4.51 36.73 20.40
CA SER A 276 3.12 36.79 19.93
C SER A 276 2.92 36.27 18.51
N GLY A 277 4.00 36.07 17.75
CA GLY A 277 3.94 35.48 16.41
C GLY A 277 4.81 36.20 15.38
N TYR A 278 4.55 35.89 14.11
CA TYR A 278 5.19 36.50 12.95
C TYR A 278 4.45 37.77 12.50
N SER A 279 5.21 38.75 12.04
CA SER A 279 4.74 40.03 11.48
C SER A 279 5.76 40.58 10.49
N VAL A 280 5.35 41.52 9.64
CA VAL A 280 6.22 42.32 8.78
C VAL A 280 6.20 43.77 9.26
N ILE A 281 7.37 44.29 9.63
CA ILE A 281 7.54 45.62 10.22
C ILE A 281 8.35 46.55 9.31
N ASN A 282 7.96 47.83 9.25
CA ASN A 282 8.58 48.81 8.35
C ASN A 282 9.64 49.69 9.02
N ASN A 283 9.84 49.52 10.33
CA ASN A 283 10.74 50.36 11.12
C ASN A 283 11.96 49.55 11.57
N LEU A 284 13.13 49.85 11.00
CA LEU A 284 14.43 49.40 11.52
C LEU A 284 14.68 50.08 12.87
N LYS A 285 14.52 49.34 13.97
CA LYS A 285 15.05 49.78 15.27
C LYS A 285 16.57 49.57 15.24
N LEU A 286 17.32 50.59 14.83
CA LEU A 286 18.75 50.67 15.12
C LEU A 286 18.93 50.67 16.64
N SER A 287 19.52 49.60 17.18
CA SER A 287 20.06 49.61 18.53
C SER A 287 21.13 50.70 18.58
N GLN A 288 20.86 51.78 19.33
CA GLN A 288 21.81 52.86 19.54
C GLN A 288 23.12 52.27 20.09
N ILE A 289 24.15 52.23 19.24
CA ILE A 289 25.53 52.02 19.68
C ILE A 289 25.91 53.30 20.43
N GLY A 290 25.95 53.20 21.76
CA GLY A 290 26.34 54.32 22.61
C GLY A 290 27.78 54.73 22.31
N LEU A 291 27.96 55.91 21.70
CA LEU A 291 29.22 56.62 21.62
C LEU A 291 29.69 56.97 23.05
N LYS A 292 30.39 56.05 23.71
CA LYS A 292 31.18 56.35 24.89
C LYS A 292 32.56 56.84 24.46
N THR A 293 32.66 58.17 24.44
CA THR A 293 33.80 58.97 24.90
C THR A 293 35.17 58.66 24.28
N THR A 294 35.43 59.25 23.12
CA THR A 294 36.76 59.81 22.82
C THR A 294 36.74 61.30 23.18
N GLY A 295 37.53 61.70 24.17
CA GLY A 295 37.72 63.11 24.50
C GLY A 295 38.26 63.37 25.89
N SER A 296 39.59 63.34 26.05
CA SER A 296 40.36 64.44 26.63
C SER A 296 41.85 64.25 26.34
N ILE A 297 42.49 65.36 25.98
CA ILE A 297 43.91 65.57 25.66
C ILE A 297 44.78 65.41 26.90
#